data_AF-A0A094ZCV2-F1
#
_entry.id   AF-A0A094ZCV2-F1
#
_cell.length_a   1.000
_cell.length_b   1.000
_cell.length_c   1.000
_cell.angle_alpha   90.00
_cell.angle_beta   90.00
_cell.angle_gamma   90.00
#
_symmetry.space_group_name_H-M   'P 1'
#
loop_
_entity.id
_entity.type
_entity.pdbx_description
1 polymer ?
#
loop_
_entity_poly.entity_id
_entity_poly.type
_entity_poly.pdbx_seq_one_letter_code
_entity_poly.pdbx_strand_id
1 'polypeptide(L)'
;MVPYIMDYLRTYVNPNLSDKDAIWLSALGFCTQGFSMPAGGLIAKKVGFRIVVATSCIFLSGSVFLTYFTIQKTFVGVVITYSLTMGIGMGFAYSVVFAVATTWFPEKRGLVVGIIVSGFGLGALVFSPIQTALINPTNVKVDNVTRHFTDIELLDRVPRTLLILGGILLGIQIIGFILLRPRPSSKQANITQKIQASKCWFHRNLSNALAFYLGSISLAAYTLTCLHHV
;
A
#
# COMPACT_ATOMS: atom_id res chain seq x y z
N MET A 1 -11.00 2.41 7.79
CA MET A 1 -11.45 1.22 8.57
C MET A 1 -11.51 1.40 10.06
N VAL A 2 -10.58 2.14 10.69
CA VAL A 2 -10.45 2.12 12.16
C VAL A 2 -11.78 2.35 12.90
N PRO A 3 -12.65 3.31 12.53
CA PRO A 3 -13.95 3.47 13.20
C PRO A 3 -14.81 2.20 13.16
N TYR A 4 -14.97 1.61 11.97
CA TYR A 4 -15.73 0.37 11.78
C TYR A 4 -15.15 -0.83 12.54
N ILE A 5 -13.82 -0.95 12.62
CA ILE A 5 -13.15 -2.01 13.38
C ILE A 5 -13.40 -1.83 14.88
N MET A 6 -13.33 -0.59 15.38
CA MET A 6 -13.55 -0.30 16.79
C MET A 6 -14.99 -0.53 17.21
N ASP A 7 -15.96 -0.08 16.40
CA ASP A 7 -17.38 -0.30 16.67
C ASP A 7 -17.74 -1.79 16.61
N TYR A 8 -17.12 -2.55 15.70
CA TYR A 8 -17.25 -4.01 15.65
C TYR A 8 -16.71 -4.66 16.92
N LEU A 9 -15.48 -4.32 17.33
CA LEU A 9 -14.84 -4.90 18.52
C LEU A 9 -15.60 -4.57 19.79
N ARG A 10 -16.15 -3.36 19.89
CA ARG A 10 -16.96 -2.95 21.03
C ARG A 10 -18.25 -3.75 21.15
N THR A 11 -18.90 -4.01 20.01
CA THR A 11 -20.18 -4.73 19.97
C THR A 11 -20.01 -6.23 20.22
N TYR A 12 -19.00 -6.87 19.62
CA TYR A 12 -18.88 -8.33 19.61
C TYR A 12 -17.83 -8.91 20.57
N VAL A 13 -16.83 -8.14 20.97
CA VAL A 13 -15.66 -8.68 21.69
C VAL A 13 -15.54 -8.10 23.09
N ASN A 14 -15.54 -6.76 23.22
CA ASN A 14 -15.36 -6.11 24.50
C ASN A 14 -16.14 -4.78 24.57
N PRO A 15 -17.29 -4.73 25.27
CA PRO A 15 -18.11 -3.52 25.40
C PRO A 15 -17.42 -2.38 26.18
N ASN A 16 -16.37 -2.68 26.94
CA ASN A 16 -15.62 -1.71 27.73
C ASN A 16 -14.55 -0.94 26.92
N LEU A 17 -14.40 -1.23 25.61
CA LEU A 17 -13.46 -0.50 24.76
C LEU A 17 -13.84 0.98 24.67
N SER A 18 -12.86 1.84 24.89
CA SER A 18 -13.01 3.29 24.80
C SER A 18 -12.56 3.79 23.43
N ASP A 19 -13.09 4.92 22.97
CA ASP A 19 -12.68 5.57 21.73
C ASP A 19 -11.18 5.93 21.72
N LYS A 20 -10.63 6.13 22.91
CA LYS A 20 -9.19 6.36 23.13
C LYS A 20 -8.34 5.17 22.70
N ASP A 21 -8.88 3.96 22.74
CA ASP A 21 -8.14 2.75 22.38
C ASP A 21 -7.85 2.68 20.87
N ALA A 22 -8.68 3.33 20.06
CA ALA A 22 -8.46 3.48 18.62
C ALA A 22 -7.13 4.19 18.29
N ILE A 23 -6.67 5.07 19.19
CA ILE A 23 -5.41 5.80 19.03
C ILE A 23 -4.24 4.82 19.03
N TRP A 24 -4.29 3.77 19.86
CA TRP A 24 -3.23 2.75 19.90
C TRP A 24 -3.06 2.04 18.57
N LEU A 25 -4.15 1.77 17.84
CA LEU A 25 -4.07 1.13 16.53
C LEU A 25 -3.27 1.97 15.52
N SER A 26 -3.47 3.27 15.51
CA SER A 26 -2.79 4.16 14.56
C SER A 26 -1.37 4.50 15.02
N ALA A 27 -1.20 4.82 16.31
CA ALA A 27 0.09 5.20 16.88
C ALA A 27 1.11 4.07 16.77
N LEU A 28 0.76 2.84 17.19
CA LEU A 28 1.66 1.70 17.11
C LEU A 28 1.98 1.32 15.66
N GLY A 29 1.03 1.50 14.74
CA GLY A 29 1.26 1.29 13.31
C GLY A 29 2.34 2.22 12.75
N PHE A 30 2.23 3.53 13.01
CA PHE A 30 3.24 4.49 12.55
C PHE A 30 4.58 4.35 13.28
N CYS A 31 4.56 4.06 14.59
CA CYS A 31 5.79 3.78 15.35
C CYS A 31 6.55 2.59 14.76
N THR A 32 5.87 1.45 14.56
CA THR A 32 6.50 0.25 13.97
C THR A 32 6.97 0.48 12.55
N GLN A 33 6.21 1.22 11.73
CA GLN A 33 6.67 1.64 10.40
C GLN A 33 7.96 2.45 10.48
N GLY A 34 8.04 3.42 11.39
CA GLY A 34 9.21 4.27 11.60
C GLY A 34 10.46 3.47 12.00
N PHE A 35 10.35 2.53 12.93
CA PHE A 35 11.47 1.67 13.32
C PHE A 35 11.87 0.67 12.24
N SER A 36 10.89 0.14 11.50
CA SER A 36 11.14 -0.88 10.48
C SER A 36 11.77 -0.30 9.22
N MET A 37 11.58 0.99 8.94
CA MET A 37 12.07 1.62 7.72
C MET A 37 13.62 1.64 7.62
N PRO A 38 14.39 2.10 8.62
CA PRO A 38 15.85 1.94 8.60
C PRO A 38 16.30 0.47 8.54
N ALA A 39 15.62 -0.41 9.29
CA ALA A 39 15.94 -1.84 9.32
C ALA A 39 15.79 -2.48 7.93
N GLY A 40 14.71 -2.19 7.21
CA GLY A 40 14.48 -2.67 5.84
C GLY A 40 15.58 -2.23 4.87
N GLY A 41 16.02 -0.97 4.97
CA GLY A 41 17.12 -0.45 4.15
C GLY A 41 18.46 -1.13 4.44
N LEU A 42 18.77 -1.43 5.70
CA LEU A 42 19.99 -2.15 6.09
C LEU A 42 19.97 -3.61 5.63
N ILE A 43 18.83 -4.30 5.79
CA ILE A 43 18.65 -5.68 5.35
C ILE A 43 18.77 -5.77 3.82
N ALA A 44 18.15 -4.83 3.08
CA ALA A 44 18.20 -4.81 1.62
C ALA A 44 19.61 -4.68 1.04
N LYS A 45 20.53 -4.03 1.76
CA LYS A 45 21.96 -3.98 1.37
C LYS A 45 22.65 -5.34 1.45
N LYS A 46 22.22 -6.23 2.37
CA LYS A 46 22.82 -7.55 2.60
C LYS A 46 22.19 -8.64 1.73
N VAL A 47 20.86 -8.71 1.70
CA VAL A 47 20.12 -9.81 1.03
C VAL A 47 19.57 -9.42 -0.35
N GLY A 48 19.72 -8.15 -0.72
CA GLY A 48 19.17 -7.61 -1.96
C GLY A 48 17.71 -7.15 -1.83
N PHE A 49 17.33 -6.21 -2.70
CA PHE A 49 16.03 -5.54 -2.65
C PHE A 49 14.83 -6.49 -2.89
N ARG A 50 14.98 -7.50 -3.76
CA ARG A 50 13.87 -8.40 -4.14
C ARG A 50 13.35 -9.21 -2.96
N ILE A 51 14.23 -9.75 -2.13
CA ILE A 51 13.82 -10.56 -0.97
C ILE A 51 13.09 -9.69 0.04
N VAL A 52 13.58 -8.48 0.29
CA VAL A 52 12.94 -7.55 1.24
C VAL A 52 11.57 -7.06 0.75
N VAL A 53 11.40 -6.85 -0.55
CA VAL A 53 10.07 -6.51 -1.10
C VAL A 53 9.13 -7.72 -1.07
N ALA A 54 9.63 -8.94 -1.34
CA ALA A 54 8.81 -10.14 -1.23
C ALA A 54 8.33 -10.37 0.21
N THR A 55 9.22 -10.22 1.20
CA THR A 55 8.84 -10.34 2.60
C THR A 55 7.87 -9.23 3.00
N SER A 56 8.09 -7.99 2.58
CA SER A 56 7.16 -6.89 2.91
C SER A 56 5.75 -7.13 2.37
N CYS A 57 5.61 -7.65 1.14
CA CYS A 57 4.31 -8.04 0.57
C CYS A 57 3.64 -9.14 1.39
N ILE A 58 4.40 -10.15 1.85
CA ILE A 58 3.88 -11.21 2.71
C ILE A 58 3.40 -10.63 4.05
N PHE A 59 4.18 -9.75 4.67
CA PHE A 59 3.80 -9.11 5.93
C PHE A 59 2.54 -8.22 5.78
N LEU A 60 2.47 -7.43 4.71
CA LEU A 60 1.35 -6.51 4.42
C LEU A 60 0.04 -7.24 4.10
N SER A 61 0.10 -8.20 3.18
CA SER A 61 -1.10 -8.98 2.82
C SER A 61 -1.46 -9.94 3.94
N GLY A 62 -0.46 -10.62 4.50
CA GLY A 62 -0.61 -11.52 5.64
C GLY A 62 -1.21 -10.82 6.85
N SER A 63 -0.82 -9.59 7.17
CA SER A 63 -1.42 -8.86 8.29
C SER A 63 -2.91 -8.67 8.13
N VAL A 64 -3.39 -8.30 6.93
CA VAL A 64 -4.82 -8.06 6.68
C VAL A 64 -5.61 -9.36 6.77
N PHE A 65 -5.10 -10.45 6.20
CA PHE A 65 -5.73 -11.77 6.35
C PHE A 65 -5.71 -12.26 7.80
N LEU A 66 -4.66 -11.97 8.55
CA LEU A 66 -4.56 -12.35 9.95
C LEU A 66 -5.51 -11.51 10.83
N THR A 67 -5.72 -10.23 10.48
CA THR A 67 -6.70 -9.36 11.14
C THR A 67 -8.13 -9.92 11.04
N TYR A 68 -8.49 -10.59 9.94
CA TYR A 68 -9.80 -11.25 9.83
C TYR A 68 -10.04 -12.28 10.96
N PHE A 69 -9.01 -13.01 11.38
CA PHE A 69 -9.12 -13.98 12.48
C PHE A 69 -9.08 -13.31 13.85
N THR A 70 -8.21 -12.30 14.03
CA THR A 70 -8.02 -11.67 15.34
C THR A 70 -9.15 -10.73 15.72
N ILE A 71 -9.81 -10.09 14.76
CA ILE A 71 -10.94 -9.18 15.00
C ILE A 71 -12.12 -9.87 15.69
N GLN A 72 -12.27 -11.19 15.51
CA GLN A 72 -13.34 -11.97 16.13
C GLN A 72 -12.98 -12.50 17.53
N LYS A 73 -11.73 -12.28 17.98
CA LYS A 73 -11.20 -12.90 19.21
C LYS A 73 -10.82 -11.88 20.26
N THR A 74 -9.98 -10.89 19.91
CA THR A 74 -9.44 -9.95 20.90
C THR A 74 -8.92 -8.67 20.25
N PHE A 75 -9.10 -7.54 20.93
CA PHE A 75 -8.53 -6.25 20.55
C PHE A 75 -6.99 -6.30 20.46
N VAL A 76 -6.33 -6.99 21.41
CA VAL A 76 -4.85 -7.09 21.42
C VAL A 76 -4.35 -7.81 20.17
N GLY A 77 -5.07 -8.84 19.71
CA GLY A 77 -4.75 -9.54 18.47
C GLY A 77 -4.88 -8.63 17.25
N VAL A 78 -5.87 -7.74 17.23
CA VAL A 78 -6.02 -6.73 16.18
C VAL A 78 -4.84 -5.75 16.22
N VAL A 79 -4.44 -5.26 17.40
CA VAL A 79 -3.26 -4.38 17.53
C VAL A 79 -2.00 -5.05 16.96
N ILE A 80 -1.76 -6.32 17.29
CA ILE A 80 -0.57 -7.04 16.79
C ILE A 80 -0.60 -7.22 15.27
N THR A 81 -1.75 -7.63 14.73
CA THR A 81 -1.88 -7.95 13.29
C THR A 81 -2.03 -6.69 12.45
N TYR A 82 -3.00 -5.83 12.77
CA TYR A 82 -3.36 -4.65 12.01
C TYR A 82 -2.40 -3.48 12.19
N SER A 83 -1.73 -3.36 13.35
CA SER A 83 -0.78 -2.27 13.61
C SER A 83 0.65 -2.74 13.48
N LEU A 84 1.11 -3.69 14.31
CA LEU A 84 2.53 -4.03 14.36
C LEU A 84 3.00 -4.75 13.09
N THR A 85 2.28 -5.79 12.68
CA THR A 85 2.68 -6.64 11.54
C THR A 85 2.53 -5.86 10.23
N MET A 86 1.42 -5.13 10.06
CA MET A 86 1.22 -4.24 8.92
C MET A 86 2.29 -3.14 8.86
N GLY A 87 2.59 -2.50 10.00
CA GLY A 87 3.61 -1.44 10.09
C GLY A 87 5.01 -1.91 9.70
N ILE A 88 5.40 -3.12 10.11
CA ILE A 88 6.66 -3.76 9.70
C ILE A 88 6.71 -3.93 8.17
N GLY A 89 5.65 -4.50 7.59
CA GLY A 89 5.54 -4.67 6.14
C GLY A 89 5.63 -3.34 5.39
N MET A 90 4.90 -2.32 5.85
CA MET A 90 4.95 -0.97 5.28
C MET A 90 6.36 -0.35 5.36
N GLY A 91 7.04 -0.45 6.50
CA GLY A 91 8.38 0.11 6.68
C GLY A 91 9.42 -0.51 5.75
N PHE A 92 9.40 -1.84 5.60
CA PHE A 92 10.29 -2.54 4.67
C PHE A 92 10.02 -2.18 3.21
N ALA A 93 8.74 -2.13 2.80
CA ALA A 93 8.37 -1.74 1.45
C ALA A 93 8.81 -0.29 1.13
N TYR A 94 8.52 0.65 2.03
CA TYR A 94 8.84 2.07 1.87
C TYR A 94 10.33 2.30 1.64
N SER A 95 11.17 1.79 2.55
CA SER A 95 12.62 2.00 2.49
C SER A 95 13.24 1.50 1.17
N VAL A 96 12.86 0.30 0.75
CA VAL A 96 13.46 -0.35 -0.41
C VAL A 96 12.97 0.24 -1.73
N VAL A 97 11.67 0.51 -1.85
CA VAL A 97 11.10 1.09 -3.09
C VAL A 97 11.67 2.49 -3.34
N PHE A 98 11.77 3.33 -2.30
CA PHE A 98 12.39 4.65 -2.45
C PHE A 98 13.88 4.56 -2.80
N ALA A 99 14.63 3.65 -2.16
CA ALA A 99 16.04 3.46 -2.48
C ALA A 99 16.23 3.04 -3.95
N VAL A 100 15.45 2.07 -4.43
CA VAL A 100 15.50 1.63 -5.83
C VAL A 100 15.10 2.76 -6.77
N ALA A 101 13.98 3.45 -6.53
CA ALA A 101 13.50 4.52 -7.41
C ALA A 101 14.50 5.68 -7.52
N THR A 102 15.09 6.11 -6.40
CA THR A 102 16.09 7.19 -6.40
C THR A 102 17.41 6.77 -7.05
N THR A 103 17.75 5.48 -7.07
CA THR A 103 18.90 5.00 -7.85
C THR A 103 18.68 5.08 -9.35
N TRP A 104 17.44 4.98 -9.86
CA TRP A 104 17.14 5.14 -11.29
C TRP A 104 17.28 6.59 -11.76
N PHE A 105 16.92 7.56 -10.90
CA PHE A 105 16.92 9.00 -11.24
C PHE A 105 17.71 9.83 -10.22
N PRO A 106 19.06 9.79 -10.27
CA PRO A 106 19.91 10.41 -9.26
C PRO A 106 19.84 11.95 -9.24
N GLU A 107 19.55 12.60 -10.36
CA GLU A 107 19.47 14.07 -10.48
C GLU A 107 18.10 14.62 -10.04
N LYS A 108 17.04 13.82 -10.13
CA LYS A 108 15.64 14.23 -9.87
C LYS A 108 15.01 13.47 -8.71
N ARG A 109 15.80 13.14 -7.68
CA ARG A 109 15.35 12.32 -6.53
C ARG A 109 14.11 12.90 -5.84
N GLY A 110 14.09 14.21 -5.60
CA GLY A 110 12.97 14.88 -4.95
C GLY A 110 11.67 14.77 -5.74
N LEU A 111 11.72 14.98 -7.07
CA LEU A 111 10.56 14.83 -7.95
C LEU A 111 10.02 13.40 -7.95
N VAL A 112 10.92 12.40 -8.04
CA VAL A 112 10.52 10.99 -8.04
C VAL A 112 9.88 10.58 -6.71
N VAL A 113 10.46 10.98 -5.58
CA VAL A 113 9.89 10.73 -4.26
C VAL A 113 8.52 11.42 -4.14
N GLY A 114 8.40 12.66 -4.61
CA GLY A 114 7.14 13.41 -4.61
C GLY A 114 6.01 12.70 -5.39
N ILE A 115 6.32 12.17 -6.58
CA ILE A 115 5.36 11.40 -7.40
C ILE A 115 4.94 10.11 -6.69
N ILE A 116 5.86 9.41 -6.03
CA ILE A 116 5.53 8.18 -5.28
C ILE A 116 4.61 8.51 -4.10
N VAL A 117 4.91 9.56 -3.33
CA VAL A 117 4.10 9.97 -2.17
C VAL A 117 2.73 10.50 -2.61
N SER A 118 2.64 11.23 -3.73
CA SER A 118 1.35 11.67 -4.26
C SER A 118 0.49 10.49 -4.71
N GLY A 119 1.09 9.46 -5.31
CA GLY A 119 0.42 8.20 -5.62
C GLY A 119 -0.15 7.50 -4.39
N PHE A 120 0.58 7.50 -3.26
CA PHE A 120 0.08 6.96 -1.99
C PHE A 120 -1.14 7.75 -1.47
N GLY A 121 -1.10 9.08 -1.53
CA GLY A 121 -2.24 9.93 -1.14
C GLY A 121 -3.47 9.74 -2.03
N LEU A 122 -3.28 9.71 -3.36
CA LEU A 122 -4.35 9.42 -4.32
C LEU A 122 -4.94 8.02 -4.12
N GLY A 123 -4.10 7.03 -3.81
CA GLY A 123 -4.55 5.69 -3.43
C GLY A 123 -5.51 5.73 -2.25
N ALA A 124 -5.17 6.46 -1.18
CA ALA A 124 -6.07 6.60 -0.04
C ALA A 124 -7.43 7.23 -0.41
N LEU A 125 -7.44 8.21 -1.32
CA LEU A 125 -8.68 8.83 -1.82
C LEU A 125 -9.56 7.87 -2.63
N VAL A 126 -8.96 6.94 -3.36
CA VAL A 126 -9.70 5.92 -4.14
C VAL A 126 -10.16 4.77 -3.24
N PHE A 127 -9.30 4.27 -2.35
CA PHE A 127 -9.61 3.14 -1.50
C PHE A 127 -10.61 3.47 -0.39
N SER A 128 -10.61 4.70 0.15
CA SER A 128 -11.54 5.11 1.21
C SER A 128 -13.03 4.98 0.85
N PRO A 129 -13.52 5.47 -0.31
CA PRO A 129 -14.91 5.32 -0.71
C PRO A 129 -15.24 3.87 -1.10
N ILE A 130 -14.33 3.14 -1.76
CA ILE A 130 -14.53 1.71 -2.07
C ILE A 130 -14.76 0.92 -0.79
N GLN A 131 -13.90 1.15 0.19
CA GLN A 131 -13.97 0.53 1.49
C GLN A 131 -15.26 0.88 2.24
N THR A 132 -15.69 2.14 2.17
CA THR A 132 -16.96 2.58 2.77
C THR A 132 -18.15 1.96 2.06
N ALA A 133 -18.13 1.85 0.73
CA ALA A 133 -19.20 1.21 -0.04
C ALA A 133 -19.32 -0.30 0.23
N LEU A 134 -18.21 -0.98 0.53
CA LEU A 134 -18.21 -2.41 0.89
C LEU A 134 -18.84 -2.66 2.28
N ILE A 135 -18.60 -1.77 3.24
CA ILE A 135 -19.13 -1.92 4.61
C ILE A 135 -20.52 -1.31 4.75
N ASN A 136 -20.68 -0.09 4.25
CA ASN A 136 -21.85 0.76 4.39
C ASN A 136 -22.42 1.19 3.03
N PRO A 137 -22.92 0.25 2.20
CA PRO A 137 -23.50 0.55 0.89
C PRO A 137 -24.76 1.41 0.97
N THR A 138 -25.54 1.28 2.04
CA THR A 138 -26.75 2.07 2.30
C THR A 138 -26.46 3.43 2.92
N ASN A 139 -25.18 3.77 3.11
CA ASN A 139 -24.69 5.02 3.70
C ASN A 139 -25.42 5.39 5.01
N VAL A 140 -25.57 4.39 5.90
CA VAL A 140 -26.14 4.58 7.22
C VAL A 140 -25.32 5.60 7.98
N LYS A 141 -26.00 6.58 8.55
CA LYS A 141 -25.36 7.68 9.25
C LYS A 141 -24.94 7.22 10.63
N VAL A 142 -23.78 7.73 11.06
CA VAL A 142 -23.32 7.59 12.44
C VAL A 142 -24.35 8.22 13.38
N ASP A 143 -24.60 7.60 14.53
CA ASP A 143 -25.46 8.16 15.57
C ASP A 143 -24.91 9.51 16.07
N ASN A 144 -25.77 10.53 16.11
CA ASN A 144 -25.40 11.89 16.49
C ASN A 144 -24.98 12.01 17.97
N VAL A 145 -25.46 11.11 18.83
CA VAL A 145 -25.18 11.13 20.28
C VAL A 145 -23.93 10.33 20.58
N THR A 146 -23.92 9.06 20.15
CA THR A 146 -22.84 8.14 20.50
C THR A 146 -21.63 8.25 19.56
N ARG A 147 -21.79 8.84 18.37
CA ARG A 147 -20.77 8.90 17.31
C ARG A 147 -20.26 7.51 16.86
N HIS A 148 -21.10 6.48 17.03
CA HIS A 148 -20.81 5.10 16.66
C HIS A 148 -21.80 4.57 15.61
N PHE A 149 -21.35 3.56 14.87
CA PHE A 149 -22.25 2.72 14.07
C PHE A 149 -22.85 1.63 14.96
N THR A 150 -24.16 1.69 15.19
CA THR A 150 -24.90 0.71 16.02
C THR A 150 -25.57 -0.40 15.20
N ASP A 151 -25.59 -0.27 13.88
CA ASP A 151 -26.22 -1.24 12.99
C ASP A 151 -25.44 -2.55 12.92
N ILE A 152 -26.06 -3.61 13.45
CA ILE A 152 -25.49 -4.96 13.52
C ILE A 152 -25.13 -5.49 12.12
N GLU A 153 -26.01 -5.28 11.13
CA GLU A 153 -25.77 -5.72 9.75
C GLU A 153 -24.57 -5.05 9.08
N LEU A 154 -24.29 -3.78 9.44
CA LEU A 154 -23.15 -3.03 8.94
C LEU A 154 -21.86 -3.58 9.55
N LEU A 155 -21.87 -3.84 10.86
CA LEU A 155 -20.72 -4.39 11.57
C LEU A 155 -20.35 -5.81 11.09
N ASP A 156 -21.34 -6.65 10.76
CA ASP A 156 -21.12 -8.00 10.20
C ASP A 156 -20.46 -8.02 8.82
N ARG A 157 -20.36 -6.87 8.14
CA ARG A 157 -19.64 -6.74 6.86
C ARG A 157 -18.16 -6.42 7.06
N VAL A 158 -17.74 -6.01 8.27
CA VAL A 158 -16.35 -5.61 8.56
C VAL A 158 -15.36 -6.75 8.31
N PRO A 159 -15.54 -7.97 8.87
CA PRO A 159 -14.58 -9.05 8.64
C PRO A 159 -14.48 -9.48 7.17
N ARG A 160 -15.63 -9.56 6.47
CA ARG A 160 -15.68 -9.88 5.04
C ARG A 160 -14.94 -8.85 4.19
N THR A 161 -15.08 -7.56 4.53
CA THR A 161 -14.38 -6.48 3.84
C THR A 161 -12.87 -6.57 4.01
N LEU A 162 -12.37 -6.97 5.19
CA LEU A 162 -10.94 -7.21 5.38
C LEU A 162 -10.39 -8.28 4.42
N LEU A 163 -11.12 -9.38 4.20
CA LEU A 163 -10.72 -10.41 3.25
C LEU A 163 -10.70 -9.91 1.80
N ILE A 164 -11.73 -9.18 1.39
CA ILE A 164 -11.82 -8.60 0.03
C ILE A 164 -10.67 -7.61 -0.19
N LEU A 165 -10.44 -6.70 0.75
CA LEU A 165 -9.34 -5.74 0.68
C LEU A 165 -7.98 -6.44 0.70
N GLY A 166 -7.80 -7.46 1.53
CA GLY A 166 -6.60 -8.28 1.56
C GLY A 166 -6.29 -8.92 0.20
N GLY A 167 -7.32 -9.47 -0.47
CA GLY A 167 -7.21 -10.04 -1.82
C GLY A 167 -6.85 -9.00 -2.88
N ILE A 168 -7.52 -7.84 -2.88
CA ILE A 168 -7.23 -6.75 -3.82
C ILE A 168 -5.80 -6.22 -3.61
N LEU A 169 -5.40 -5.99 -2.35
CA LEU A 169 -4.07 -5.52 -2.00
C LEU A 169 -2.99 -6.54 -2.41
N LEU A 170 -3.23 -7.83 -2.18
CA LEU A 170 -2.31 -8.88 -2.60
C LEU A 170 -2.15 -8.91 -4.13
N GLY A 171 -3.25 -8.78 -4.88
CA GLY A 171 -3.22 -8.73 -6.35
C GLY A 171 -2.38 -7.56 -6.87
N ILE A 172 -2.60 -6.36 -6.34
CA ILE A 172 -1.84 -5.16 -6.69
C ILE A 172 -0.36 -5.31 -6.30
N GLN A 173 -0.08 -5.89 -5.13
CA GLN A 173 1.29 -6.13 -4.65
C GLN A 173 2.04 -7.13 -5.54
N ILE A 174 1.40 -8.22 -5.98
CA ILE A 174 2.00 -9.19 -6.90
C ILE A 174 2.36 -8.53 -8.23
N ILE A 175 1.45 -7.74 -8.80
CA ILE A 175 1.70 -6.98 -10.03
C ILE A 175 2.88 -6.02 -9.81
N GLY A 176 2.88 -5.27 -8.71
CA GLY A 176 3.97 -4.35 -8.36
C GLY A 176 5.32 -5.06 -8.21
N PHE A 177 5.33 -6.24 -7.59
CA PHE A 177 6.53 -7.05 -7.41
C PHE A 177 7.10 -7.55 -8.75
N ILE A 178 6.24 -8.01 -9.66
CA ILE A 178 6.64 -8.47 -11.00
C ILE A 178 7.22 -7.32 -11.84
N LEU A 179 6.66 -6.12 -11.70
CA LEU A 179 7.12 -4.93 -12.42
C LEU A 179 8.44 -4.37 -11.86
N LEU A 180 8.81 -4.69 -10.62
CA LEU A 180 9.99 -4.12 -9.97
C LEU A 180 11.30 -4.63 -10.59
N ARG A 181 12.05 -3.73 -11.24
CA ARG A 181 13.32 -4.06 -11.92
C ARG A 181 14.52 -3.37 -11.28
N PRO A 182 15.65 -4.09 -11.11
CA PRO A 182 16.88 -3.45 -10.68
C PRO A 182 17.40 -2.52 -11.77
N ARG A 183 18.09 -1.45 -11.35
CA ARG A 183 18.86 -0.62 -12.29
C ARG A 183 19.98 -1.49 -12.90
N PRO A 184 20.14 -1.51 -14.24
CA PRO A 184 21.26 -2.20 -14.87
C PRO A 184 22.60 -1.57 -14.45
N SER A 185 23.56 -2.41 -14.06
CA SER A 185 24.93 -2.02 -13.72
C SER A 185 25.66 -1.41 -14.94
N SER A 186 26.62 -0.50 -14.71
CA SER A 186 27.36 0.21 -15.77
C SER A 186 28.04 -0.71 -16.80
N LYS A 187 28.47 -1.92 -16.39
CA LYS A 187 29.02 -2.94 -17.30
C LYS A 187 27.98 -3.50 -18.28
N GLN A 188 26.71 -3.57 -17.88
CA GLN A 188 25.59 -4.03 -18.69
C GLN A 188 25.02 -2.93 -19.59
N ALA A 189 25.21 -1.65 -19.23
CA ALA A 189 24.75 -0.50 -20.02
C ALA A 189 25.42 -0.46 -21.41
N ASN A 190 26.71 -0.80 -21.51
CA ASN A 190 27.44 -0.87 -22.79
C ASN A 190 26.93 -2.00 -23.71
N ILE A 191 26.52 -3.14 -23.15
CA ILE A 191 25.94 -4.26 -23.92
C ILE A 191 24.50 -3.93 -24.32
N THR A 192 23.75 -3.30 -23.41
CA THR A 192 22.35 -2.94 -23.63
C THR A 192 22.23 -1.81 -24.65
N GLN A 193 23.14 -0.81 -24.68
CA GLN A 193 23.19 0.20 -25.74
C GLN A 193 23.33 -0.42 -27.13
N LYS A 194 24.17 -1.46 -27.29
CA LYS A 194 24.30 -2.19 -28.56
C LYS A 194 23.02 -2.94 -28.96
N ILE A 195 22.25 -3.43 -28.00
CA ILE A 195 20.98 -4.14 -28.24
C ILE A 195 19.79 -3.17 -28.38
N GLN A 196 19.85 -1.98 -27.76
CA GLN A 196 18.80 -0.97 -27.79
C GLN A 196 18.75 -0.25 -29.15
N ALA A 197 19.90 -0.08 -29.81
CA ALA A 197 19.98 0.39 -31.19
C ALA A 197 19.24 -0.54 -32.17
N SER A 198 19.14 -1.85 -31.88
CA SER A 198 18.39 -2.82 -32.68
C SER A 198 16.92 -2.95 -32.28
N LYS A 199 16.56 -2.67 -31.01
CA LYS A 199 15.16 -2.75 -30.51
C LYS A 199 14.31 -1.49 -30.75
N CYS A 200 14.90 -0.32 -30.97
CA CYS A 200 14.16 0.92 -31.30
C CYS A 200 13.29 0.80 -32.57
N TRP A 201 13.60 -0.12 -33.49
CA TRP A 201 12.79 -0.38 -34.68
C TRP A 201 11.49 -1.14 -34.35
N PHE A 202 11.52 -2.08 -33.39
CA PHE A 202 10.37 -2.96 -33.10
C PHE A 202 9.36 -2.35 -32.12
N HIS A 203 9.80 -1.46 -31.23
CA HIS A 203 8.96 -0.89 -30.17
C HIS A 203 7.97 0.19 -30.64
N ARG A 204 8.08 0.65 -31.89
CA ARG A 204 7.20 1.69 -32.47
C ARG A 204 5.80 1.19 -32.81
N ASN A 205 5.58 -0.14 -32.89
CA ASN A 205 4.30 -0.71 -33.32
C ASN A 205 3.47 -1.38 -32.20
N LEU A 206 4.01 -1.50 -30.98
CA LEU A 206 3.33 -2.14 -29.83
C LEU A 206 2.82 -1.12 -28.79
N SER A 207 3.11 0.17 -28.97
CA SER A 207 2.79 1.25 -28.02
C SER A 207 1.30 1.60 -27.91
N ASN A 208 0.45 1.14 -28.85
CA ASN A 208 -0.92 1.65 -28.93
C ASN A 208 -1.96 0.78 -28.21
N ALA A 209 -1.60 -0.40 -27.69
CA ALA A 209 -2.58 -1.35 -27.13
C ALA A 209 -2.60 -1.44 -25.59
N LEU A 210 -1.54 -1.02 -24.88
CA LEU A 210 -1.43 -1.16 -23.40
C LEU A 210 -1.62 0.15 -22.61
N ALA A 211 -1.71 1.29 -23.30
CA ALA A 211 -1.85 2.60 -22.69
C ALA A 211 -3.26 2.92 -22.13
N PHE A 212 -4.26 2.06 -22.37
CA PHE A 212 -5.66 2.39 -22.08
C PHE A 212 -6.24 1.87 -20.75
N TYR A 213 -5.57 0.96 -20.03
CA TYR A 213 -6.18 0.33 -18.84
C TYR A 213 -5.53 0.63 -17.48
N LEU A 214 -4.32 1.22 -17.44
CA LEU A 214 -3.67 1.66 -16.18
C LEU A 214 -3.79 3.19 -15.96
N GLY A 215 -4.68 3.84 -16.70
CA GLY A 215 -4.89 5.29 -16.73
C GLY A 215 -5.47 5.92 -15.46
N SER A 216 -5.92 5.16 -14.46
CA SER A 216 -6.54 5.74 -13.25
C SER A 216 -5.56 6.13 -12.14
N ILE A 217 -4.26 5.82 -12.30
CA ILE A 217 -3.18 6.33 -11.42
C ILE A 217 -2.35 7.40 -12.17
N SER A 218 -2.76 7.76 -13.39
CA SER A 218 -2.09 8.73 -14.24
C SER A 218 -2.73 10.12 -14.17
N LEU A 219 -2.63 10.78 -13.01
CA LEU A 219 -2.87 12.24 -12.92
C LEU A 219 -1.57 13.06 -12.83
N ALA A 220 -0.40 12.46 -13.05
CA ALA A 220 0.88 13.17 -13.01
C ALA A 220 1.72 13.07 -14.29
N ALA A 221 1.31 12.28 -15.29
CA ALA A 221 2.12 12.04 -16.49
C ALA A 221 1.69 12.84 -17.74
N TYR A 222 0.67 13.70 -17.66
CA TYR A 222 0.32 14.62 -18.76
C TYR A 222 0.98 16.00 -18.67
N THR A 223 1.69 16.33 -17.59
CA THR A 223 2.28 17.69 -17.42
C THR A 223 3.78 17.77 -17.75
N LEU A 224 4.44 16.66 -18.15
CA LEU A 224 5.88 16.65 -18.40
C LEU A 224 6.28 16.44 -19.86
N THR A 225 5.32 16.33 -20.78
CA THR A 225 5.59 16.29 -22.23
C THR A 225 5.72 17.69 -22.87
N CYS A 226 5.59 18.78 -22.09
CA CYS A 226 5.75 20.16 -22.58
C CYS A 226 7.08 20.85 -22.24
N LEU A 227 8.05 20.18 -21.61
CA LEU A 227 9.36 20.80 -21.25
C LEU A 227 10.55 20.22 -22.02
N HIS A 228 10.34 19.93 -23.31
CA HIS A 228 11.41 19.57 -24.24
C HIS A 228 11.55 20.54 -25.43
N HIS A 229 10.97 21.74 -25.33
CA HIS A 229 11.22 22.86 -26.24
C HIS A 229 11.19 24.19 -25.46
N VAL A 230 12.32 24.52 -24.80
CA VAL A 230 13.08 25.79 -24.80
C VAL A 230 14.42 25.49 -24.17
#